data_AF-A0A7S0MFH1-F1
#
_entry.id   AF-A0A7S0MFH1-F1
#
_cell.length_a   1.000
_cell.length_b   1.000
_cell.length_c   1.000
_cell.angle_alpha   90.00
_cell.angle_beta   90.00
_cell.angle_gamma   90.00
#
_symmetry.space_group_name_H-M   'P 1'
#
loop_
_entity.id
_entity.type
_entity.pdbx_description
1 polymer ?
#
loop_
_entity_poly.entity_id
_entity_poly.type
_entity_poly.pdbx_seq_one_letter_code
_entity_poly.pdbx_strand_id
1 'polypeptide(L)'
;GGHGPGPEPEAQNRPGGWFPGMADRIRRLEQHLHVNIRGCGWEPLYVSSRDGYSLGTLIDKARGRAPVVLLVRDGEGHVFGAFLQQGLQASKFHYGSSRNLVFSLHPVFRVLEGRETSNRLFTLTNDKGIALGGLINGEMYGAALSIDSDFGGR
;
A
#
# COMPACT_ATOMS: atom_id res chain seq x y z
N GLY A 1 15.98 -20.22 27.91
CA GLY A 1 15.41 -18.91 27.51
C GLY A 1 14.25 -19.19 26.59
N GLY A 2 13.03 -18.98 27.05
CA GLY A 2 11.84 -19.21 26.23
C GLY A 2 11.67 -18.05 25.26
N HIS A 3 11.81 -18.31 23.96
CA HIS A 3 11.12 -17.50 22.97
C HIS A 3 9.64 -17.76 23.17
N GLY A 4 8.92 -16.77 23.71
CA GLY A 4 7.46 -16.81 23.75
C GLY A 4 6.92 -17.00 22.33
N PRO A 5 5.72 -17.59 22.18
CA PRO A 5 5.08 -17.68 20.87
C PRO A 5 5.02 -16.26 20.28
N GLY A 6 5.49 -16.12 19.03
CA GLY A 6 5.30 -14.88 18.28
C GLY A 6 3.82 -14.47 18.30
N PRO A 7 3.50 -13.18 18.07
CA PRO A 7 2.12 -12.71 18.09
C PRO A 7 1.22 -13.57 17.20
N GLU A 8 0.00 -13.85 17.68
CA GLU A 8 -0.96 -14.68 16.95
C GLU A 8 -1.22 -14.12 15.52
N PRO A 9 -1.42 -14.99 14.52
CA PRO A 9 -1.60 -14.58 13.11
C PRO A 9 -2.72 -13.55 12.90
N GLU A 10 -3.76 -13.57 13.75
CA GLU A 10 -4.87 -12.63 13.70
C GLU A 10 -4.49 -11.22 14.17
N ALA A 11 -3.56 -11.09 15.11
CA ALA A 11 -3.08 -9.80 15.62
C ALA A 11 -2.22 -9.08 14.56
N GLN A 12 -1.48 -9.82 13.74
CA GLN A 12 -0.76 -9.27 12.59
C GLN A 12 -1.71 -8.62 11.57
N ASN A 13 -2.93 -9.14 11.42
CA ASN A 13 -3.90 -8.68 10.42
C ASN A 13 -4.80 -7.53 10.89
N ARG A 14 -4.54 -6.96 12.08
CA ARG A 14 -5.28 -5.81 12.61
C ARG A 14 -4.37 -4.60 12.75
N PRO A 15 -4.16 -3.82 11.67
CA PRO A 15 -3.24 -2.68 11.67
C PRO A 15 -3.51 -1.68 12.79
N GLY A 16 -4.78 -1.47 13.17
CA GLY A 16 -5.16 -0.53 14.23
C GLY A 16 -4.54 -0.81 15.60
N GLY A 17 -4.08 -2.04 15.86
CA GLY A 17 -3.47 -2.46 17.12
C GLY A 17 -1.93 -2.52 17.10
N TRP A 18 -1.26 -2.25 15.96
CA TRP A 18 0.19 -2.45 15.87
C TRP A 18 1.01 -1.51 16.76
N PHE A 19 0.52 -0.27 16.94
CA PHE A 19 1.20 0.76 17.72
C PHE A 19 0.19 1.66 18.44
N PRO A 20 0.57 2.29 19.56
CA PRO A 20 -0.26 3.31 20.20
C PRO A 20 -0.68 4.42 19.22
N GLY A 21 -1.97 4.76 19.23
CA GLY A 21 -2.56 5.77 18.35
C GLY A 21 -2.71 5.35 16.88
N MET A 22 -2.45 4.08 16.52
CA MET A 22 -2.58 3.64 15.12
C MET A 22 -4.03 3.68 14.63
N ALA A 23 -5.00 3.27 15.46
CA ALA A 23 -6.42 3.41 15.14
C ALA A 23 -6.81 4.86 14.82
N ASP A 24 -6.26 5.84 15.54
CA ASP A 24 -6.52 7.27 15.28
C ASP A 24 -5.93 7.73 13.96
N ARG A 25 -4.72 7.25 13.64
CA ARG A 25 -4.05 7.55 12.37
C ARG A 25 -4.79 6.92 11.17
N ILE A 26 -5.33 5.71 11.33
CA ILE A 26 -6.21 5.09 10.32
C ILE A 26 -7.49 5.91 10.14
N ARG A 27 -8.16 6.29 11.24
CA ARG A 27 -9.36 7.15 11.18
C ARG A 27 -9.09 8.50 10.50
N ARG A 28 -7.91 9.08 10.73
CA ARG A 28 -7.46 10.30 10.04
C ARG A 28 -7.21 10.07 8.56
N LEU A 29 -6.55 8.96 8.19
CA LEU A 29 -6.36 8.57 6.79
C LEU A 29 -7.71 8.43 6.06
N GLU A 30 -8.71 7.81 6.69
CA GLU A 30 -10.05 7.68 6.12
C GLU A 30 -10.72 9.02 5.79
N GLN A 31 -10.37 10.11 6.49
CA GLN A 31 -10.88 11.44 6.16
C GLN A 31 -10.36 11.98 4.83
N HIS A 32 -9.28 11.44 4.30
CA HIS A 32 -8.77 11.77 2.96
C HIS A 32 -9.42 10.91 1.86
N LEU A 33 -10.14 9.85 2.25
CA LEU A 33 -10.90 9.03 1.31
C LEU A 33 -12.26 9.68 1.02
N HIS A 34 -12.80 9.37 -0.16
CA HIS A 34 -14.13 9.85 -0.56
C HIS A 34 -15.22 9.28 0.34
N VAL A 35 -16.29 10.04 0.59
CA VAL A 35 -17.34 9.66 1.56
C VAL A 35 -17.92 8.26 1.33
N ASN A 36 -18.12 7.86 0.07
CA ASN A 36 -18.67 6.54 -0.30
C ASN A 36 -17.79 5.33 0.06
N ILE A 37 -16.52 5.55 0.43
CA ILE A 37 -15.58 4.47 0.80
C ILE A 37 -15.11 4.57 2.26
N ARG A 38 -15.61 5.56 3.02
CA ARG A 38 -15.32 5.69 4.45
C ARG A 38 -16.10 4.65 5.24
N GLY A 39 -15.46 4.04 6.22
CA GLY A 39 -16.10 3.01 7.06
C GLY A 39 -16.42 1.71 6.31
N CYS A 40 -15.92 1.52 5.09
CA CYS A 40 -15.99 0.22 4.42
C CYS A 40 -15.23 -0.83 5.24
N GLY A 41 -15.79 -2.03 5.32
CA GLY A 41 -15.10 -3.18 5.90
C GLY A 41 -13.97 -3.63 4.97
N TRP A 42 -12.76 -3.12 5.20
CA TRP A 42 -11.58 -3.55 4.47
C TRP A 42 -11.22 -4.98 4.87
N GLU A 43 -11.06 -5.85 3.86
CA GLU A 43 -10.66 -7.24 4.05
C GLU A 43 -9.25 -7.48 3.48
N PRO A 44 -8.43 -8.32 4.14
CA PRO A 44 -7.08 -8.60 3.65
C PRO A 44 -7.10 -9.55 2.45
N LEU A 45 -6.89 -8.99 1.26
CA LEU A 45 -6.74 -9.75 0.01
C LEU A 45 -5.42 -10.53 -0.03
N TYR A 46 -4.32 -9.88 0.37
CA TYR A 46 -2.96 -10.43 0.39
C TYR A 46 -2.24 -10.01 1.66
N VAL A 47 -1.50 -10.94 2.27
CA VAL A 47 -0.62 -10.69 3.43
C VAL A 47 0.66 -11.49 3.22
N SER A 48 1.83 -10.85 3.19
CA SER A 48 3.10 -11.52 2.85
C SER A 48 3.46 -12.68 3.78
N SER A 49 3.18 -12.55 5.09
CA SER A 49 3.40 -13.62 6.06
C SER A 49 2.48 -14.84 5.87
N ARG A 50 1.34 -14.68 5.19
CA ARG A 50 0.37 -15.74 4.89
C ARG A 50 0.55 -16.31 3.49
N ASP A 51 0.82 -15.43 2.52
CA ASP A 51 0.73 -15.72 1.09
C ASP A 51 2.09 -15.79 0.39
N GLY A 52 3.19 -15.59 1.14
CA GLY A 52 4.55 -15.50 0.63
C GLY A 52 4.92 -14.10 0.14
N TYR A 53 6.18 -13.90 -0.21
CA TYR A 53 6.71 -12.62 -0.74
C TYR A 53 6.79 -12.70 -2.27
N SER A 54 5.65 -12.59 -2.95
CA SER A 54 5.56 -12.69 -4.41
C SER A 54 4.65 -11.61 -4.99
N LEU A 55 5.23 -10.74 -5.84
CA LEU A 55 4.47 -9.69 -6.51
C LEU A 55 3.39 -10.29 -7.43
N GLY A 56 3.69 -11.41 -8.08
CA GLY A 56 2.72 -12.16 -8.89
C GLY A 56 1.51 -12.59 -8.06
N THR A 57 1.76 -13.19 -6.88
CA THR A 57 0.68 -13.61 -5.96
C THR A 57 -0.14 -12.42 -5.47
N LEU A 58 0.52 -11.30 -5.15
CA LEU A 58 -0.16 -10.08 -4.73
C LEU A 58 -1.09 -9.55 -5.84
N ILE A 59 -0.58 -9.42 -7.07
CA ILE A 59 -1.36 -8.94 -8.23
C ILE A 59 -2.52 -9.89 -8.51
N ASP A 60 -2.30 -11.20 -8.48
CA ASP A 60 -3.36 -12.17 -8.76
C ASP A 60 -4.48 -12.16 -7.71
N LYS A 61 -4.15 -12.00 -6.42
CA LYS A 61 -5.15 -11.86 -5.36
C LYS A 61 -5.87 -10.50 -5.39
N ALA A 62 -5.23 -9.46 -5.88
CA ALA A 62 -5.82 -8.13 -6.04
C ALA A 62 -6.63 -7.97 -7.33
N ARG A 63 -6.53 -8.92 -8.27
CA ARG A 63 -7.13 -8.84 -9.60
C ARG A 63 -8.64 -8.63 -9.51
N GLY A 64 -9.13 -7.60 -10.21
CA GLY A 64 -10.56 -7.26 -10.25
C GLY A 64 -11.13 -6.68 -8.95
N ARG A 65 -10.29 -6.42 -7.93
CA ARG A 65 -10.70 -5.77 -6.68
C ARG A 65 -10.43 -4.27 -6.77
N ALA A 66 -11.40 -3.44 -6.42
CA ALA A 66 -11.26 -1.99 -6.36
C ALA A 66 -12.31 -1.38 -5.42
N PRO A 67 -11.97 -0.31 -4.67
CA PRO A 67 -10.63 0.22 -4.48
C PRO A 67 -9.75 -0.76 -3.66
N VAL A 68 -8.43 -0.53 -3.64
CA VAL A 68 -7.50 -1.32 -2.82
C VAL A 68 -6.57 -0.43 -2.00
N VAL A 69 -6.17 -0.92 -0.83
CA VAL A 69 -5.15 -0.28 0.02
C VAL A 69 -3.95 -1.22 0.09
N LEU A 70 -2.80 -0.70 -0.31
CA LEU A 70 -1.51 -1.33 -0.09
C LEU A 70 -0.94 -0.82 1.22
N LEU A 71 -0.66 -1.71 2.16
CA LEU A 71 -0.10 -1.36 3.47
C LEU A 71 1.19 -2.16 3.68
N VAL A 72 2.27 -1.43 3.95
CA VAL A 72 3.60 -1.98 4.20
C VAL A 72 3.98 -1.67 5.63
N ARG A 73 4.51 -2.68 6.31
CA ARG A 73 5.27 -2.53 7.55
C ARG A 73 6.67 -3.05 7.30
N ASP A 74 7.67 -2.19 7.40
CA ASP A 74 9.07 -2.59 7.19
C ASP A 74 9.70 -3.20 8.46
N GLY A 75 10.95 -3.64 8.35
CA GLY A 75 11.71 -4.24 9.45
C GLY A 75 12.02 -3.28 10.59
N GLU A 76 11.99 -1.96 10.35
CA GLU A 76 12.19 -0.92 11.36
C GLU A 76 10.87 -0.52 12.04
N GLY A 77 9.74 -1.06 11.57
CA GLY A 77 8.41 -0.79 12.12
C GLY A 77 7.73 0.42 11.51
N HIS A 78 8.31 1.05 10.48
CA HIS A 78 7.60 2.09 9.73
C HIS A 78 6.36 1.49 9.06
N VAL A 79 5.29 2.28 9.03
CA VAL A 79 4.03 1.88 8.42
C VAL A 79 3.66 2.92 7.39
N PHE A 80 3.58 2.50 6.14
CA PHE A 80 3.30 3.37 5.00
C PHE A 80 2.59 2.57 3.92
N GLY A 81 2.12 3.25 2.88
CA GLY A 81 1.38 2.59 1.84
C GLY A 81 0.70 3.53 0.89
N ALA A 82 -0.28 3.00 0.18
CA ALA A 82 -1.05 3.75 -0.78
C ALA A 82 -2.50 3.28 -0.85
N PHE A 83 -3.39 4.22 -1.13
CA PHE A 83 -4.73 3.94 -1.58
C PHE A 83 -4.76 4.08 -3.10
N LEU A 84 -5.32 3.06 -3.76
CA LEU A 84 -5.53 3.02 -5.19
C LEU A 84 -7.03 2.98 -5.47
N GLN A 85 -7.53 4.00 -6.18
CA GLN A 85 -8.94 4.02 -6.58
C GLN A 85 -9.24 2.87 -7.55
N GLN A 86 -8.29 2.58 -8.44
CA GLN A 86 -8.33 1.43 -9.32
C GLN A 86 -7.63 0.23 -8.66
N GLY A 87 -8.03 -0.99 -9.00
CA GLY A 87 -7.34 -2.19 -8.53
C GLY A 87 -5.88 -2.24 -8.98
N LEU A 88 -5.07 -3.02 -8.26
CA LEU A 88 -3.71 -3.30 -8.69
C LEU A 88 -3.72 -4.24 -9.90
N GLN A 89 -2.94 -3.94 -10.93
CA GLN A 89 -2.84 -4.74 -12.15
C GLN A 89 -1.46 -4.61 -12.77
N ALA A 90 -0.95 -5.70 -13.36
CA ALA A 90 0.23 -5.63 -14.20
C ALA A 90 -0.06 -4.79 -15.45
N SER A 91 0.79 -3.82 -15.75
CA SER A 91 0.60 -2.92 -16.89
C SER A 91 1.95 -2.46 -17.47
N LYS A 92 2.00 -2.36 -18.80
CA LYS A 92 3.12 -1.73 -19.52
C LYS A 92 3.07 -0.20 -19.45
N PHE A 93 1.91 0.36 -19.13
CA PHE A 93 1.67 1.79 -19.09
C PHE A 93 1.15 2.23 -17.72
N HIS A 94 1.29 3.52 -17.43
CA HIS A 94 0.75 4.12 -16.22
C HIS A 94 -0.78 4.01 -16.20
N TYR A 95 -1.33 3.73 -15.03
CA TYR A 95 -2.77 3.69 -14.77
C TYR A 95 -3.08 4.35 -13.43
N GLY A 96 -4.36 4.41 -13.07
CA GLY A 96 -4.83 5.08 -11.85
C GLY A 96 -5.41 6.47 -12.13
N SER A 97 -5.60 7.24 -11.06
CA SER A 97 -6.21 8.57 -11.11
C SER A 97 -5.58 9.49 -10.06
N SER A 98 -5.91 10.78 -10.12
CA SER A 98 -5.57 11.76 -9.08
C SER A 98 -6.18 11.45 -7.71
N ARG A 99 -7.09 10.48 -7.60
CA ARG A 99 -7.65 10.04 -6.32
C ARG A 99 -6.81 8.95 -5.64
N ASN A 100 -5.74 8.49 -6.28
CA ASN A 100 -4.71 7.71 -5.59
C ASN A 100 -4.00 8.62 -4.58
N LEU A 101 -3.58 8.04 -3.46
CA LEU A 101 -2.77 8.76 -2.48
C LEU A 101 -1.70 7.84 -1.90
N VAL A 102 -0.60 8.42 -1.47
CA VAL A 102 0.47 7.76 -0.73
C VAL A 102 0.44 8.28 0.70
N PHE A 103 0.64 7.41 1.69
CA PHE A 103 0.57 7.80 3.08
C PHE A 103 1.68 7.15 3.92
N SER A 104 1.98 7.79 5.04
CA SER A 104 2.73 7.22 6.15
C SER A 104 1.86 7.31 7.41
N LEU A 105 1.77 6.22 8.17
CA LEU A 105 1.07 6.12 9.45
C LEU A 105 2.04 6.03 10.63
N HIS A 106 3.27 5.55 10.43
CA HIS A 106 4.28 5.46 11.49
C HIS A 106 5.68 5.62 10.88
N PRO A 107 6.57 6.42 11.50
CA PRO A 107 6.42 7.07 12.80
C PRO A 107 5.67 8.40 12.74
N VAL A 108 5.60 9.01 11.55
CA VAL A 108 4.98 10.32 11.33
C VAL A 108 3.79 10.15 10.39
N PHE A 109 2.62 10.61 10.82
CA PHE A 109 1.44 10.64 9.96
C PHE A 109 1.62 11.66 8.83
N ARG A 110 1.56 11.22 7.57
CA ARG A 110 1.55 12.07 6.38
C ARG A 110 0.64 11.48 5.31
N VAL A 111 0.00 12.35 4.52
CA VAL A 111 -0.79 11.97 3.34
C VAL A 111 -0.36 12.85 2.18
N LEU A 112 -0.03 12.22 1.06
CA LEU A 112 0.28 12.83 -0.21
C LEU A 112 -0.82 12.46 -1.19
N GLU A 113 -1.77 13.37 -1.39
CA GLU A 113 -2.87 13.20 -2.33
C GLU A 113 -2.37 13.35 -3.77
N GLY A 114 -2.90 12.52 -4.66
CA GLY A 114 -2.70 12.66 -6.09
C GLY A 114 -3.23 14.00 -6.59
N ARG A 115 -2.59 14.51 -7.65
CA ARG A 115 -3.01 15.73 -8.34
C ARG A 115 -3.22 15.41 -9.80
N GLU A 116 -4.22 16.02 -10.42
CA GLU A 116 -4.34 15.98 -11.87
C GLU A 116 -3.09 16.64 -12.48
N THR A 117 -2.45 15.92 -13.38
CA THR A 117 -1.28 16.38 -14.14
C THR A 117 -1.44 15.98 -15.59
N SER A 118 -0.78 16.69 -16.51
CA SER A 118 -0.78 16.35 -17.94
C SER A 118 -0.20 14.96 -18.21
N ASN A 119 0.73 14.49 -17.37
CA ASN A 119 1.46 13.26 -17.61
C ASN A 119 0.81 12.02 -16.96
N ARG A 120 -0.20 12.18 -16.08
CA ARG A 120 -1.00 11.09 -15.48
C ARG A 120 -0.21 9.86 -14.97
N LEU A 121 0.98 10.11 -14.41
CA LEU A 121 1.91 9.06 -13.95
C LEU A 121 1.58 8.63 -12.51
N PHE A 122 0.42 8.00 -12.32
CA PHE A 122 -0.08 7.67 -10.98
C PHE A 122 0.47 6.34 -10.44
N THR A 123 0.37 5.27 -11.23
CA THR A 123 0.80 3.93 -10.80
C THR A 123 1.38 3.16 -11.98
N LEU A 124 2.50 2.48 -11.73
CA LEU A 124 3.08 1.49 -12.63
C LEU A 124 3.30 0.20 -11.85
N THR A 125 2.97 -0.93 -12.45
CA THR A 125 3.20 -2.25 -11.84
C THR A 125 3.66 -3.19 -12.93
N ASN A 126 4.89 -3.66 -12.81
CA ASN A 126 5.53 -4.54 -13.79
C ASN A 126 6.35 -5.62 -13.06
N ASP A 127 7.15 -6.35 -13.83
CA ASP A 127 8.05 -7.39 -13.33
C ASP A 127 9.10 -6.88 -12.33
N LYS A 128 9.42 -5.58 -12.34
CA LYS A 128 10.37 -4.97 -11.40
C LYS A 128 9.74 -4.64 -10.06
N GLY A 129 8.46 -4.28 -10.02
CA GLY A 129 7.83 -3.79 -8.81
C GLY A 129 6.54 -3.00 -9.01
N ILE A 130 6.14 -2.33 -7.94
CA ILE A 130 5.04 -1.36 -7.89
C ILE A 130 5.66 0.01 -7.65
N ALA A 131 5.28 1.01 -8.44
CA ALA A 131 5.66 2.40 -8.22
C ALA A 131 4.43 3.32 -8.22
N LEU A 132 4.36 4.24 -7.27
CA LEU A 132 3.31 5.23 -7.13
C LEU A 132 3.84 6.66 -7.09
N GLY A 133 3.23 7.51 -7.90
CA GLY A 133 3.57 8.92 -8.04
C GLY A 133 4.89 9.17 -8.79
N GLY A 134 5.05 10.39 -9.32
CA GLY A 134 6.35 11.00 -9.64
C GLY A 134 7.33 10.21 -10.52
N LEU A 135 6.88 9.40 -11.49
CA LEU A 135 7.81 8.76 -12.40
C LEU A 135 8.42 9.80 -13.35
N ILE A 136 9.75 9.85 -13.47
CA ILE A 136 10.44 10.71 -14.42
C ILE A 136 10.84 9.82 -15.60
N ASN A 137 10.37 10.14 -16.80
CA ASN A 137 10.67 9.41 -18.04
C ASN A 137 10.36 7.90 -18.02
N GLY A 138 9.38 7.46 -17.21
CA GLY A 138 9.00 6.06 -17.11
C GLY A 138 9.94 5.18 -16.28
N GLU A 139 10.92 5.79 -15.59
CA GLU A 139 11.87 5.10 -14.71
C GLU A 139 11.65 5.50 -13.23
N MET A 140 11.97 4.56 -12.33
CA MET A 140 11.87 4.70 -10.86
C MET A 140 12.98 5.61 -10.29
N TYR A 141 13.06 6.85 -10.72
CA TYR A 141 13.99 7.83 -10.13
C TYR A 141 13.30 8.87 -9.22
N GLY A 142 11.97 8.81 -9.06
CA GLY A 142 11.22 9.85 -8.33
C GLY A 142 9.86 9.42 -7.75
N ALA A 143 9.63 8.14 -7.49
CA ALA A 143 8.35 7.68 -6.94
C ALA A 143 8.15 8.15 -5.49
N ALA A 144 6.90 8.49 -5.14
CA ALA A 144 6.52 8.75 -3.75
C ALA A 144 6.51 7.45 -2.92
N LEU A 145 6.28 6.31 -3.58
CA LEU A 145 6.42 4.97 -3.02
C LEU A 145 6.84 3.99 -4.12
N SER A 146 7.85 3.17 -3.85
CA SER A 146 8.24 2.04 -4.68
C SER A 146 8.39 0.78 -3.84
N ILE A 147 7.96 -0.36 -4.38
CA ILE A 147 8.11 -1.69 -3.78
C ILE A 147 8.68 -2.61 -4.84
N ASP A 148 9.85 -3.19 -4.58
CA ASP A 148 10.49 -4.15 -5.47
C ASP A 148 9.71 -5.48 -5.52
N SER A 149 9.87 -6.20 -6.63
CA SER A 149 9.17 -7.47 -6.88
C SER A 149 9.44 -8.58 -5.84
N ASP A 150 10.58 -8.49 -5.14
CA ASP A 150 11.02 -9.38 -4.07
C ASP A 150 10.73 -8.82 -2.66
N PHE A 151 10.07 -7.66 -2.56
CA PHE A 151 9.76 -6.96 -1.31
C PHE A 151 11.00 -6.61 -0.46
N GLY A 152 12.16 -6.38 -1.09
CA GLY A 152 13.40 -6.03 -0.40
C GLY A 152 14.22 -7.23 0.05
N GLY A 153 14.01 -8.40 -0.57
CA GLY A 153 14.83 -9.59 -0.37
C GLY A 153 16.26 -9.38 -0.87
N ARG A 154 17.18 -9.13 0.06
CA ARG A 154 18.62 -9.37 -0.12
C ARG A 154 19.08 -10.47 0.82
#